data_AF-A0A3D4RVI8-F1
#
_entry.id   AF-A0A3D4RVI8-F1
#
_cell.length_a   1.000
_cell.length_b   1.000
_cell.length_c   1.000
_cell.angle_alpha   90.00
_cell.angle_beta   90.00
_cell.angle_gamma   90.00
#
_symmetry.space_group_name_H-M   'P 1'
#
loop_
_entity.id
_entity.type
_entity.pdbx_description
1 polymer ?
#
loop_
_entity_poly.entity_id
_entity_poly.type
_entity_poly.pdbx_seq_one_letter_code
_entity_poly.pdbx_strand_id
1 'polypeptide(L)'
;MQRKQIVSHLMRGIEMQRLPEALAIRDQVFDGEPITVADRENLAQMVRIVDKAAGLLEDDVDLGRAQRSVAKLHNEILARAQANELAAVAVDSMMRSQPRQASTSEAC
;
A
#
# COMPACT_ATOMS: atom_id res chain seq x y z
N MET A 1 -28.45 -4.46 19.39
CA MET A 1 -27.22 -5.10 19.92
C MET A 1 -26.38 -5.78 18.83
N GLN A 2 -26.96 -6.62 17.96
CA GLN A 2 -26.21 -7.45 17.00
C GLN A 2 -25.25 -6.67 16.06
N ARG A 3 -25.66 -5.52 15.52
CA ARG A 3 -24.80 -4.68 14.64
C ARG A 3 -23.49 -4.26 15.32
N LYS A 4 -23.54 -3.86 16.59
CA LYS A 4 -22.35 -3.45 17.36
C LYS A 4 -21.39 -4.62 17.60
N GLN A 5 -21.91 -5.83 17.82
CA GLN A 5 -21.08 -7.02 17.98
C GLN A 5 -20.39 -7.41 16.66
N ILE A 6 -21.10 -7.33 15.54
CA ILE A 6 -20.53 -7.56 14.20
C ILE A 6 -19.40 -6.57 13.94
N VAL A 7 -19.64 -5.27 14.14
CA VAL A 7 -18.62 -4.24 13.96
C VAL A 7 -17.42 -4.46 14.87
N SER A 8 -17.65 -4.75 16.16
CA SER A 8 -16.57 -5.03 17.10
C SER A 8 -15.71 -6.21 16.66
N HIS A 9 -16.33 -7.29 16.15
CA HIS A 9 -15.60 -8.44 15.62
C HIS A 9 -14.78 -8.08 14.36
N LEU A 10 -15.36 -7.32 13.42
CA LEU A 10 -14.67 -6.85 12.22
C LEU A 10 -13.47 -5.98 12.58
N MET A 11 -13.66 -4.99 13.45
CA MET A 11 -12.60 -4.06 13.85
C MET A 11 -11.48 -4.75 14.62
N ARG A 12 -11.79 -5.78 15.42
CA ARG A 12 -10.76 -6.60 16.08
C ARG A 12 -9.86 -7.33 15.07
N GLY A 13 -10.44 -7.85 13.99
CA GLY A 13 -9.66 -8.46 12.91
C GLY A 13 -8.77 -7.45 12.18
N ILE A 14 -9.24 -6.21 12.03
CA ILE A 14 -8.43 -5.12 11.47
C ILE A 14 -7.26 -4.78 12.37
N GLU A 15 -7.51 -4.55 13.66
CA GLU A 15 -6.52 -4.15 14.65
C GLU A 15 -5.41 -5.20 14.84
N MET A 16 -5.79 -6.47 14.94
CA MET A 16 -4.86 -7.54 15.31
C MET A 16 -4.01 -8.08 14.16
N GLN A 17 -4.46 -7.92 12.90
CA GLN A 17 -3.83 -8.57 11.75
C GLN A 17 -3.56 -7.58 10.63
N ARG A 18 -4.62 -6.98 10.09
CA ARG A 18 -4.54 -6.23 8.82
C ARG A 18 -3.84 -4.88 8.95
N LEU A 19 -4.02 -4.18 10.07
CA LEU A 19 -3.36 -2.91 10.30
C LEU A 19 -1.84 -3.07 10.47
N PRO A 20 -1.33 -4.01 11.30
CA PRO A 20 0.10 -4.33 11.34
C PRO A 20 0.68 -4.69 9.97
N GLU A 21 0.01 -5.53 9.19
CA GLU A 21 0.44 -5.89 7.83
C GLU A 21 0.50 -4.67 6.90
N ALA A 22 -0.52 -3.81 6.92
CA ALA A 22 -0.54 -2.59 6.11
C ALA A 22 0.60 -1.62 6.47
N LEU A 23 0.95 -1.52 7.75
CA LEU A 23 2.08 -0.71 8.19
C LEU A 23 3.43 -1.31 7.75
N ALA A 24 3.57 -2.63 7.81
CA ALA A 24 4.77 -3.30 7.29
C ALA A 24 4.94 -3.09 5.77
N ILE A 25 3.86 -3.23 5.00
CA ILE A 25 3.86 -2.96 3.55
C ILE A 25 4.22 -1.49 3.29
N ARG A 26 3.68 -0.56 4.09
CA ARG A 26 4.02 0.86 3.96
C ARG A 26 5.52 1.08 4.13
N ASP A 27 6.13 0.52 5.16
CA ASP A 27 7.55 0.72 5.42
C ASP A 27 8.40 0.17 4.26
N GLN A 28 8.11 -1.05 3.80
CA GLN A 28 8.75 -1.66 2.62
C GLN A 28 8.66 -0.76 1.37
N VAL A 29 7.45 -0.31 1.04
CA VAL A 29 7.21 0.53 -0.14
C VAL A 29 7.88 1.90 0.00
N PHE A 30 7.97 2.45 1.21
CA PHE A 30 8.67 3.72 1.44
C PHE A 30 10.19 3.58 1.35
N ASP A 31 10.72 2.39 1.62
CA ASP A 31 12.13 2.02 1.42
C ASP A 31 12.46 1.71 -0.06
N GLY A 32 11.46 1.72 -0.94
CA GLY A 32 11.63 1.55 -2.38
C GLY A 32 11.31 0.14 -2.89
N GLU A 33 10.93 -0.78 -2.00
CA GLU A 33 10.61 -2.16 -2.38
C GLU A 33 9.33 -2.23 -3.23
N PRO A 34 9.23 -3.21 -4.16
CA PRO A 34 8.03 -3.43 -4.94
C PRO A 34 6.92 -4.00 -4.07
N ILE A 35 5.68 -3.60 -4.37
CA ILE A 35 4.49 -4.18 -3.72
C ILE A 35 4.00 -5.40 -4.51
N THR A 36 3.63 -6.48 -3.82
CA THR A 36 3.09 -7.66 -4.50
C THR A 36 1.59 -7.51 -4.81
N VAL A 37 1.07 -8.39 -5.67
CA VAL A 37 -0.39 -8.45 -5.93
C VAL A 37 -1.16 -8.81 -4.65
N ALA A 38 -0.62 -9.73 -3.84
CA ALA A 38 -1.23 -10.15 -2.59
C ALA A 38 -1.33 -8.99 -1.59
N ASP A 39 -0.28 -8.16 -1.49
CA ASP A 39 -0.28 -6.97 -0.63
C ASP A 39 -1.37 -5.97 -1.06
N ARG A 40 -1.49 -5.72 -2.38
CA ARG A 40 -2.55 -4.85 -2.92
C ARG A 40 -3.94 -5.38 -2.58
N GLU A 41 -4.16 -6.69 -2.72
CA GLU A 41 -5.43 -7.32 -2.36
C GLU A 41 -5.72 -7.24 -0.86
N ASN A 42 -4.72 -7.45 -0.01
CA ASN A 42 -4.84 -7.37 1.44
C ASN A 42 -5.21 -5.95 1.90
N LEU A 43 -4.54 -4.93 1.36
CA LEU A 43 -4.87 -3.52 1.61
C LEU A 43 -6.30 -3.20 1.16
N ALA A 44 -6.70 -3.65 -0.03
CA ALA A 44 -8.06 -3.43 -0.55
C ALA A 44 -9.14 -4.16 0.28
N GLN A 45 -8.84 -5.34 0.82
CA GLN A 45 -9.74 -6.04 1.74
C GLN A 45 -9.89 -5.28 3.07
N MET A 46 -8.80 -4.73 3.62
CA MET A 46 -8.85 -3.92 4.84
C MET A 46 -9.79 -2.72 4.68
N VAL A 47 -9.67 -1.97 3.59
CA VAL A 47 -10.57 -0.84 3.26
C VAL A 47 -12.02 -1.31 3.21
N ARG A 48 -12.33 -2.38 2.46
CA ARG A 48 -13.70 -2.92 2.33
C ARG A 48 -14.31 -3.34 3.65
N ILE A 49 -13.52 -3.92 4.57
CA ILE A 49 -14.01 -4.33 5.89
C ILE A 49 -14.37 -3.10 6.73
N VAL A 50 -13.52 -2.07 6.73
CA VAL A 50 -13.78 -0.85 7.49
C VAL A 50 -14.96 -0.06 6.89
N ASP A 51 -15.07 0.00 5.55
CA ASP A 51 -16.24 0.59 4.87
C ASP A 51 -17.53 -0.12 5.29
N LYS A 52 -17.52 -1.47 5.30
CA LYS A 52 -18.67 -2.26 5.75
C LYS A 52 -18.98 -2.01 7.23
N ALA A 53 -17.96 -1.88 8.07
CA ALA A 53 -18.16 -1.60 9.50
C ALA A 53 -18.77 -0.21 9.72
N ALA A 54 -18.29 0.82 9.01
CA ALA A 54 -18.83 2.17 9.05
C ALA A 54 -20.28 2.22 8.54
N GLY A 55 -20.59 1.55 7.42
CA GLY A 55 -21.97 1.49 6.90
C GLY A 55 -22.96 0.74 7.80
N LEU A 56 -22.49 -0.12 8.71
CA LEU A 56 -23.37 -0.79 9.69
C LEU A 56 -23.75 0.13 10.87
N LEU A 57 -22.95 1.16 11.13
CA LEU A 57 -23.10 2.12 12.23
C LEU A 57 -22.78 3.54 11.72
N GLU A 58 -23.60 4.05 10.80
CA GLU A 58 -23.35 5.32 10.08
C GLU A 58 -23.21 6.54 11.00
N ASP A 59 -23.88 6.52 12.16
CA ASP A 59 -23.83 7.61 13.16
C ASP A 59 -22.56 7.58 14.02
N ASP A 60 -21.71 6.56 13.88
CA ASP A 60 -20.49 6.40 14.66
C ASP A 60 -19.34 7.22 14.05
N VAL A 61 -19.07 8.36 14.67
CA VAL A 61 -18.05 9.33 14.24
C VAL A 61 -16.65 8.72 14.23
N ASP A 62 -16.36 7.79 15.14
CA ASP A 62 -15.05 7.16 15.26
C ASP A 62 -14.81 6.17 14.14
N LEU A 63 -15.83 5.37 13.77
CA LEU A 63 -15.76 4.50 12.60
C LEU A 63 -15.62 5.29 11.30
N GLY A 64 -16.34 6.40 11.16
CA GLY A 64 -16.18 7.28 10.00
C GLY A 64 -14.76 7.86 9.91
N ARG A 65 -14.12 8.17 11.06
CA ARG A 65 -12.71 8.58 11.09
C ARG A 65 -11.78 7.43 10.71
N ALA A 66 -11.98 6.24 11.26
CA ALA A 66 -11.18 5.06 10.95
C ALA A 66 -11.23 4.73 9.46
N GLN A 67 -12.41 4.79 8.86
CA GLN A 67 -12.63 4.60 7.42
C GLN A 67 -11.76 5.55 6.58
N ARG A 68 -11.82 6.86 6.86
CA ARG A 68 -11.01 7.86 6.14
C ARG A 68 -9.52 7.64 6.32
N SER A 69 -9.08 7.31 7.53
CA SER A 69 -7.67 7.05 7.83
C SER A 69 -7.15 5.81 7.09
N VAL A 70 -7.92 4.72 7.08
CA VAL A 70 -7.57 3.49 6.37
C VAL A 70 -7.55 3.69 4.86
N ALA A 71 -8.54 4.40 4.30
CA ALA A 71 -8.55 4.74 2.88
C ALA A 71 -7.35 5.62 2.48
N LYS A 72 -7.00 6.59 3.34
CA LYS A 72 -5.82 7.44 3.14
C LYS A 72 -4.53 6.61 3.14
N LEU A 73 -4.35 5.73 4.14
CA LEU A 73 -3.18 4.84 4.21
C LEU A 73 -3.06 3.97 2.96
N HIS A 74 -4.15 3.34 2.53
CA HIS A 74 -4.19 2.54 1.31
C HIS A 74 -3.72 3.36 0.09
N ASN A 75 -4.27 4.57 -0.09
CA ASN A 75 -3.94 5.41 -1.24
C ASN A 75 -2.48 5.90 -1.20
N GLU A 76 -1.94 6.23 -0.04
CA GLU A 76 -0.54 6.62 0.14
C GLU A 76 0.42 5.49 -0.26
N ILE A 77 0.15 4.27 0.18
CA ILE A 77 0.96 3.10 -0.17
C ILE A 77 0.93 2.86 -1.67
N LEU A 78 -0.25 2.85 -2.29
CA LEU A 78 -0.38 2.60 -3.73
C LEU A 78 0.29 3.69 -4.58
N ALA A 79 0.14 4.96 -4.17
CA ALA A 79 0.78 6.08 -4.87
C ALA A 79 2.31 5.98 -4.79
N ARG A 80 2.86 5.62 -3.63
CA ARG A 80 4.31 5.43 -3.49
C ARG A 80 4.79 4.23 -4.29
N ALA A 81 4.09 3.10 -4.24
CA ALA A 81 4.46 1.91 -5.01
C ALA A 81 4.49 2.21 -6.52
N GLN A 82 3.50 2.95 -7.03
CA GLN A 82 3.49 3.39 -8.42
C GLN A 82 4.68 4.30 -8.76
N ALA A 83 5.06 5.21 -7.86
CA ALA A 83 6.23 6.06 -8.05
C ALA A 83 7.53 5.23 -8.13
N ASN A 84 7.66 4.19 -7.29
CA ASN A 84 8.81 3.28 -7.31
C ASN A 84 8.89 2.50 -8.63
N GLU A 85 7.76 1.98 -9.11
CA GLU A 85 7.68 1.26 -10.39
C GLU A 85 8.10 2.15 -11.58
N LEU A 86 7.61 3.41 -11.61
CA LEU A 86 7.99 4.38 -12.64
C LEU A 86 9.48 4.74 -12.57
N ALA A 87 10.03 4.91 -11.37
CA ALA A 87 11.46 5.17 -11.17
C ALA A 87 12.33 4.00 -11.67
N ALA A 88 11.94 2.77 -11.38
CA ALA A 88 12.67 1.57 -11.82
C ALA A 88 12.71 1.45 -13.36
N VAL A 89 11.56 1.70 -14.03
CA VAL A 89 11.49 1.70 -15.51
C VAL A 89 12.35 2.80 -16.12
N ALA A 90 12.33 4.00 -15.53
CA ALA A 90 13.16 5.11 -16.00
C ALA A 90 14.66 4.77 -15.91
N VAL A 91 15.11 4.18 -14.80
CA VAL A 91 16.50 3.76 -14.61
C VAL A 91 16.91 2.69 -15.63
N ASP A 92 16.08 1.67 -15.85
CA ASP A 92 16.35 0.62 -16.85
C ASP A 92 16.46 1.21 -18.27
N SER A 93 15.58 2.14 -18.63
CA SER A 93 15.64 2.85 -19.92
C SER A 93 16.93 3.67 -20.09
N MET A 94 17.37 4.36 -19.03
CA MET A 94 18.63 5.11 -19.04
C MET A 94 19.84 4.18 -19.20
N MET A 95 19.86 3.03 -18.51
CA MET A 95 20.96 2.06 -18.61
C MET A 95 21.05 1.42 -20.01
N ARG A 96 19.90 1.15 -20.65
CA ARG A 96 19.87 0.62 -22.03
C ARG A 96 20.31 1.62 -23.09
N SER A 97 20.17 2.92 -22.79
CA SER A 97 20.47 4.01 -23.72
C SER A 97 21.92 4.53 -23.60
N GLN A 98 22.72 4.02 -22.66
CA GLN A 98 24.14 4.39 -22.57
C GLN A 98 24.94 3.71 -23.69
N PRO A 99 25.60 4.48 -24.59
CA PRO A 99 26.52 3.89 -25.56
C PRO A 99 27.65 3.21 -24.78
N ARG A 100 27.95 1.95 -25.12
CA ARG A 100 29.17 1.27 -24.66
C ARG A 100 30.34 2.20 -25.02
N GLN A 101 30.93 2.88 -24.03
CA GLN A 101 32.20 3.56 -24.25
C GLN A 101 33.18 2.48 -24.68
N ALA A 102 33.49 2.46 -25.97
CA ALA A 102 34.54 1.65 -26.53
C ALA A 102 35.84 2.15 -25.89
N SER A 103 36.30 1.45 -24.86
CA SER A 103 37.67 1.52 -24.39
C SER A 103 38.58 0.97 -25.50
N THR A 104 38.92 1.81 -26.47
CA THR A 104 40.14 1.69 -27.27
C THR A 104 41.23 2.33 -26.43
N SER A 105 41.84 1.57 -25.52
CA SER A 105 43.11 0.88 -25.76
C SER A 105 44.12 1.82 -26.39
N GLU A 106 45.02 2.33 -25.54
CA GLU A 106 46.36 2.73 -25.93
C GLU A 106 46.94 1.70 -26.91
N ALA A 107 47.42 2.17 -28.05
CA ALA A 107 48.42 1.50 -28.83
C ALA A 107 49.43 2.57 -29.23
N CYS A 108 50.66 2.36 -28.76
CA CYS A 108 51.86 3.15 -29.03
C CYS A 108 52.13 3.32 -30.52
#